data_AF-A0A950CV90-F1
#
_entry.id   AF-A0A950CV90-F1
#
_cell.length_a   1.000
_cell.length_b   1.000
_cell.length_c   1.000
_cell.angle_alpha   90.00
_cell.angle_beta   90.00
_cell.angle_gamma   90.00
#
_symmetry.space_group_name_H-M   'P 1'
#
loop_
_entity.id
_entity.type
_entity.pdbx_description
1 polymer ?
#
loop_
_entity_poly.entity_id
_entity_poly.type
_entity_poly.pdbx_seq_one_letter_code
_entity_poly.pdbx_strand_id
1 'polypeptide(L)'
;MASLNELSMVAGVQLQRAAVQSVLRSRTFGKNPRLSALLEYLCERCFDGQAACIKEFNIATDVFGRPAEFDQSQDAIVRVEMHRLRKKLAEFYATEGQQEAIEIVIQSGHYVPQFVFRDNGVASANSEQPHAPPLRGDVEKWAEEPRSAQHQRRRPFWLMLVLLAVIALGSGAAFIFVSANRRNDVQRADVGRAHTSAPTAAVAPPVAVPASNGVRLLCGSSKSGWRDRQGNVWGADNFFSGGLAVEVPEQPIYRTRDNSLFHAMRTGDFSYKIPLKPGLYEMHLYFADQSYSPGVTLDGGESMRVFSVVVNGDVLLRDFDIIADAGANTADVRVFKDIRPQSDGYLHLNFVRSQGAPLINAIEIVPGIPGCMRPVRIVTQDEAFTDRAGVTWSADNYFLNGRAIVRSNPANGPEDPRIYDHERYGNFSYAIPVADGRYRLTLHFAETFWGGSNPGGGGVGSRVFNVYCNHVALLRNFDMLKENSPRTEIVKTFHNLRPNEEGKLLLSFVRLNNYASISAIEVADEADKGESDTSDSDK
;
A
#
# COMPACT_ATOMS: atom_id res chain seq x y z
N MET A 1 32.23 -32.87 -32.59
CA MET A 1 31.45 -31.87 -33.33
C MET A 1 30.24 -31.53 -32.46
N ALA A 2 30.18 -30.32 -31.90
CA ALA A 2 29.02 -29.88 -31.14
C ALA A 2 27.79 -29.88 -32.05
N SER A 3 26.65 -30.35 -31.53
CA SER A 3 25.39 -30.44 -32.28
C SER A 3 24.92 -29.04 -32.69
N LEU A 4 24.31 -28.88 -33.88
CA LEU A 4 23.72 -27.63 -34.35
C LEU A 4 22.72 -27.01 -33.35
N ASN A 5 22.10 -27.82 -32.48
CA ASN A 5 21.24 -27.35 -31.38
C ASN A 5 22.02 -26.82 -30.16
N GLU A 6 23.22 -27.33 -29.89
CA GLU A 6 24.09 -26.78 -28.83
C GLU A 6 24.69 -25.44 -29.29
N LEU A 7 25.08 -25.34 -30.56
CA LEU A 7 25.58 -24.09 -31.15
C LEU A 7 24.50 -23.00 -31.22
N SER A 8 23.23 -23.35 -31.48
CA SER A 8 22.12 -22.38 -31.49
C SER A 8 21.70 -21.94 -30.07
N MET A 9 21.71 -22.85 -29.09
CA MET A 9 21.47 -22.54 -27.67
C MET A 9 22.58 -21.66 -27.09
N VAL A 10 23.85 -21.96 -27.37
CA VAL A 10 25.00 -21.16 -26.91
C VAL A 10 24.99 -19.77 -27.56
N ALA A 11 24.65 -19.67 -28.85
CA ALA A 11 24.48 -18.38 -29.53
C ALA A 11 23.31 -17.56 -28.93
N GLY A 12 22.20 -18.20 -28.55
CA GLY A 12 21.07 -17.55 -27.89
C GLY A 12 21.42 -16.97 -26.52
N VAL A 13 22.14 -17.72 -25.68
CA VAL A 13 22.61 -17.25 -24.36
C VAL A 13 23.63 -16.11 -24.50
N GLN A 14 24.51 -16.16 -25.51
CA GLN A 14 25.45 -15.07 -25.78
C GLN A 14 24.75 -13.77 -26.18
N LEU A 15 23.69 -13.84 -27.00
CA LEU A 15 22.86 -12.68 -27.36
C LEU A 15 22.14 -12.10 -26.13
N GLN A 16 21.61 -12.95 -25.25
CA GLN A 16 20.98 -12.51 -23.99
C GLN A 16 22.00 -11.83 -23.06
N ARG A 17 23.21 -12.39 -22.92
CA ARG A 17 24.30 -11.78 -22.15
C ARG A 17 24.71 -10.42 -22.74
N ALA A 18 24.76 -10.29 -24.06
CA ALA A 18 25.04 -9.02 -24.72
C ALA A 18 23.94 -7.97 -24.43
N ALA A 19 22.66 -8.37 -24.44
CA ALA A 19 21.55 -7.49 -24.09
C ALA A 19 21.63 -6.99 -22.64
N VAL A 20 21.96 -7.88 -21.68
CA VAL A 20 22.20 -7.48 -20.28
C VAL A 20 23.33 -6.47 -20.18
N GLN A 21 24.44 -6.69 -20.88
CA GLN A 21 25.58 -5.76 -20.87
C GLN A 21 25.23 -4.40 -21.49
N SER A 22 24.38 -4.36 -22.52
CA SER A 22 23.89 -3.10 -23.09
C SER A 22 23.09 -2.30 -22.05
N VAL A 23 22.15 -2.96 -21.36
CA VAL A 23 21.37 -2.34 -20.28
C VAL A 23 22.30 -1.82 -19.18
N LEU A 24 23.23 -2.63 -18.68
CA LEU A 24 24.13 -2.25 -17.57
C LEU A 24 25.08 -1.10 -17.91
N ARG A 25 25.46 -0.94 -19.18
CA ARG A 25 26.34 0.15 -19.66
C ARG A 25 25.58 1.42 -20.08
N SER A 26 24.25 1.36 -20.12
CA SER A 26 23.41 2.51 -20.47
C SER A 26 23.57 3.67 -19.49
N ARG A 27 23.22 4.89 -19.90
CA ARG A 27 23.22 6.04 -18.99
C ARG A 27 22.16 5.88 -17.89
N THR A 28 21.07 5.19 -18.21
CA THR A 28 19.95 4.86 -17.30
C THR A 28 20.40 4.00 -16.11
N PHE A 29 21.25 3.00 -16.33
CA PHE A 29 21.73 2.08 -15.29
C PHE A 29 23.14 2.39 -14.76
N GLY A 30 24.00 3.02 -15.56
CA GLY A 30 25.37 3.36 -15.15
C GLY A 30 25.47 4.30 -13.93
N LYS A 31 24.39 5.03 -13.62
CA LYS A 31 24.29 5.89 -12.41
C LYS A 31 23.64 5.20 -11.21
N ASN A 32 23.21 3.94 -11.34
CA ASN A 32 22.42 3.22 -10.33
C ASN A 32 23.07 1.86 -10.00
N PRO A 33 24.22 1.84 -9.28
CA PRO A 33 25.00 0.62 -9.04
C PRO A 33 24.20 -0.48 -8.33
N ARG A 34 23.23 -0.09 -7.51
CA ARG A 34 22.36 -1.02 -6.78
C ARG A 34 21.37 -1.75 -7.69
N LEU A 35 20.74 -1.05 -8.63
CA LEU A 35 19.82 -1.67 -9.60
C LEU A 35 20.60 -2.51 -10.62
N SER A 36 21.81 -2.07 -10.98
CA SER A 36 22.73 -2.85 -11.81
C SER A 36 23.11 -4.17 -11.14
N ALA A 37 23.52 -4.15 -9.86
CA ALA A 37 23.83 -5.36 -9.11
C ALA A 37 22.62 -6.30 -8.98
N LEU A 38 21.42 -5.76 -8.79
CA LEU A 38 20.19 -6.55 -8.77
C LEU A 38 19.92 -7.21 -10.13
N LEU A 39 19.92 -6.44 -11.22
CA LEU A 39 19.68 -6.98 -12.56
C LEU A 39 20.70 -8.06 -12.94
N GLU A 40 21.98 -7.80 -12.66
CA GLU A 40 23.08 -8.74 -12.89
C GLU A 40 22.88 -10.04 -12.11
N TYR A 41 22.57 -9.96 -10.81
CA TYR A 41 22.27 -11.13 -9.99
C TYR A 41 21.12 -11.98 -10.57
N LEU A 42 20.01 -11.34 -10.97
CA LEU A 42 18.85 -12.04 -11.51
C LEU A 42 19.18 -12.75 -12.83
N CYS A 43 19.87 -12.07 -13.74
CA CYS A 43 20.22 -12.63 -15.05
C CYS A 43 21.26 -13.75 -14.94
N GLU A 44 22.30 -13.61 -14.11
CA GLU A 44 23.30 -14.69 -13.91
C GLU A 44 22.66 -15.94 -13.30
N ARG A 45 21.77 -15.80 -12.32
CA ARG A 45 21.01 -16.95 -11.77
C ARG A 45 20.16 -17.65 -12.84
N CYS A 46 19.64 -16.92 -13.82
CA CYS A 46 18.96 -17.54 -14.97
C CYS A 46 19.92 -18.27 -15.90
N PHE A 47 21.06 -17.68 -16.22
CA PHE A 47 22.07 -18.28 -17.11
C PHE A 47 22.73 -19.52 -16.51
N ASP A 48 22.85 -19.58 -15.18
CA ASP A 48 23.36 -20.74 -14.44
C ASP A 48 22.31 -21.85 -14.28
N GLY A 49 21.10 -21.68 -14.82
CA GLY A 49 20.00 -22.64 -14.67
C GLY A 49 19.38 -22.66 -13.27
N GLN A 50 19.64 -21.64 -12.46
CA GLN A 50 19.22 -21.52 -11.05
C GLN A 50 18.03 -20.56 -10.86
N ALA A 51 17.20 -20.35 -11.89
CA ALA A 51 16.06 -19.43 -11.81
C ALA A 51 15.09 -19.73 -10.65
N ALA A 52 14.95 -21.00 -10.25
CA ALA A 52 14.13 -21.42 -9.11
C ALA A 52 14.63 -20.91 -7.74
N CYS A 53 15.89 -20.49 -7.66
CA CYS A 53 16.51 -19.89 -6.48
C CYS A 53 16.30 -18.37 -6.42
N ILE A 54 15.70 -17.75 -7.43
CA ILE A 54 15.37 -16.33 -7.45
C ILE A 54 14.10 -16.11 -6.60
N LYS A 55 14.29 -16.03 -5.29
CA LYS A 55 13.25 -15.78 -4.29
C LYS A 55 13.56 -14.51 -3.52
N GLU A 56 12.53 -13.87 -2.98
CA GLU A 56 12.67 -12.61 -2.25
C GLU A 56 13.72 -12.70 -1.13
N PHE A 57 13.70 -13.79 -0.34
CA PHE A 57 14.71 -14.05 0.67
C PHE A 57 16.15 -13.97 0.13
N ASN A 58 16.42 -14.73 -0.94
CA ASN A 58 17.77 -14.84 -1.49
C ASN A 58 18.23 -13.53 -2.12
N ILE A 59 17.32 -12.78 -2.75
CA ILE A 59 17.65 -11.45 -3.27
C ILE A 59 18.00 -10.51 -2.11
N ALA A 60 17.23 -10.56 -1.02
CA ALA A 60 17.48 -9.75 0.16
C ALA A 60 18.85 -10.03 0.78
N THR A 61 19.23 -11.30 0.92
CA THR A 61 20.51 -11.69 1.49
C THR A 61 21.67 -11.44 0.53
N ASP A 62 21.56 -11.93 -0.70
CA ASP A 62 22.69 -12.03 -1.63
C ASP A 62 22.99 -10.69 -2.31
N VAL A 63 21.97 -9.85 -2.53
CA VAL A 63 22.12 -8.55 -3.21
C VAL A 63 22.09 -7.39 -2.21
N PHE A 64 21.19 -7.45 -1.22
CA PHE A 64 20.98 -6.35 -0.28
C PHE A 64 21.64 -6.55 1.08
N GLY A 65 22.37 -7.65 1.29
CA GLY A 65 23.11 -7.91 2.51
C GLY A 65 22.23 -8.02 3.75
N ARG A 66 20.98 -8.45 3.60
CA ARG A 66 20.07 -8.66 4.73
C ARG A 66 20.51 -9.88 5.56
N PRO A 67 20.30 -9.85 6.88
CA PRO A 67 20.67 -10.95 7.76
C PRO A 67 19.76 -12.17 7.54
N ALA A 68 20.19 -13.35 8.01
CA ALA A 68 19.47 -14.61 7.78
C ALA A 68 18.08 -14.65 8.45
N GLU A 69 17.85 -13.83 9.47
CA GLU A 69 16.55 -13.67 10.14
C GLU A 69 15.59 -12.71 9.40
N PHE A 70 15.92 -12.34 8.15
CA PHE A 70 15.12 -11.47 7.31
C PHE A 70 13.70 -11.99 7.10
N ASP A 71 12.71 -11.14 7.39
CA ASP A 71 11.29 -11.40 7.18
C ASP A 71 10.76 -10.57 6.00
N GLN A 72 10.40 -11.27 4.93
CA GLN A 72 9.84 -10.71 3.70
C GLN A 72 8.50 -10.00 3.92
N SER A 73 7.73 -10.38 4.94
CA SER A 73 6.45 -9.72 5.24
C SER A 73 6.64 -8.31 5.81
N GLN A 74 7.78 -8.05 6.45
CA GLN A 74 8.05 -6.81 7.18
C GLN A 74 8.97 -5.86 6.43
N ASP A 75 9.86 -6.37 5.59
CA ASP A 75 10.82 -5.56 4.84
C ASP A 75 10.63 -5.73 3.33
N ALA A 76 10.04 -4.69 2.73
CA ALA A 76 9.71 -4.64 1.31
C ALA A 76 10.89 -4.25 0.41
N ILE A 77 12.13 -4.22 0.91
CA ILE A 77 13.32 -3.80 0.15
C ILE A 77 13.42 -4.43 -1.23
N VAL A 78 13.20 -5.75 -1.34
CA VAL A 78 13.25 -6.45 -2.62
C VAL A 78 12.11 -6.00 -3.52
N ARG A 79 10.88 -5.93 -3.01
CA ARG A 79 9.71 -5.47 -3.78
C ARG A 79 9.91 -4.06 -4.33
N VAL A 80 10.41 -3.14 -3.52
CA VAL A 80 10.68 -1.74 -3.89
C VAL A 80 11.77 -1.64 -4.96
N GLU A 81 12.90 -2.33 -4.77
CA GLU A 81 14.00 -2.28 -5.74
C GLU A 81 13.64 -3.02 -7.04
N MET A 82 12.82 -4.07 -6.98
CA MET A 82 12.26 -4.73 -8.17
C MET A 82 11.31 -3.81 -8.94
N HIS A 83 10.48 -3.02 -8.25
CA HIS A 83 9.64 -2.01 -8.90
C HIS A 83 10.50 -0.95 -9.63
N ARG A 84 11.52 -0.41 -8.94
CA ARG A 84 12.47 0.54 -9.54
C ARG A 84 13.21 -0.05 -10.74
N LEU A 85 13.63 -1.32 -10.63
CA LEU A 85 14.28 -2.04 -11.71
C LEU A 85 13.37 -2.14 -12.94
N ARG A 86 12.10 -2.52 -12.77
CA ARG A 86 11.12 -2.58 -13.88
C ARG A 86 10.91 -1.22 -14.53
N LYS A 87 10.71 -0.16 -13.72
CA LYS A 87 10.55 1.22 -14.23
C LYS A 87 11.78 1.66 -15.03
N LYS A 88 12.99 1.34 -14.57
CA LYS A 88 14.24 1.68 -15.26
C LYS A 88 14.48 0.85 -16.52
N LEU A 89 14.10 -0.43 -16.53
CA LEU A 89 14.11 -1.25 -17.75
C LEU A 89 13.16 -0.66 -18.81
N ALA A 90 11.94 -0.29 -18.41
CA ALA A 90 10.98 0.36 -19.32
C ALA A 90 11.51 1.69 -19.86
N GLU A 91 12.10 2.54 -19.02
CA GLU A 91 12.73 3.80 -19.43
C GLU A 91 13.88 3.56 -20.43
N PHE A 92 14.74 2.58 -20.16
CA PHE A 92 15.83 2.21 -21.07
C PHE A 92 15.28 1.78 -22.44
N TYR A 93 14.34 0.83 -22.49
CA TYR A 93 13.80 0.33 -23.76
C TYR A 93 12.95 1.35 -24.53
N ALA A 94 12.37 2.33 -23.84
CA ALA A 94 11.69 3.47 -24.45
C ALA A 94 12.66 4.53 -25.00
N THR A 95 13.93 4.53 -24.58
CA THR A 95 14.91 5.58 -24.93
C THR A 95 16.17 5.02 -25.58
N GLU A 96 17.17 4.65 -24.79
CA GLU A 96 18.50 4.21 -25.24
C GLU A 96 18.46 2.85 -25.94
N GLY A 97 17.51 1.99 -25.56
CA GLY A 97 17.40 0.61 -25.99
C GLY A 97 16.40 0.36 -27.12
N GLN A 98 15.90 1.37 -27.84
CA GLN A 98 14.85 1.16 -28.86
C GLN A 98 15.25 0.19 -29.99
N GLN A 99 16.55 0.12 -30.32
CA GLN A 99 17.06 -0.74 -31.40
C GLN A 99 17.52 -2.12 -30.92
N GLU A 100 17.46 -2.40 -29.61
CA GLU A 100 17.87 -3.69 -29.06
C GLU A 100 16.96 -4.82 -29.58
N ALA A 101 17.56 -5.91 -30.07
CA ALA A 101 16.84 -7.06 -30.59
C ALA A 101 16.18 -7.91 -29.49
N ILE A 102 16.64 -7.75 -28.24
CA ILE A 102 16.15 -8.49 -27.07
C ILE A 102 15.71 -7.50 -25.99
N GLU A 103 14.48 -7.66 -25.52
CA GLU A 103 13.93 -6.97 -24.37
C GLU A 103 13.98 -7.87 -23.12
N ILE A 104 14.55 -7.34 -22.04
CA ILE A 104 14.55 -7.99 -20.72
C ILE A 104 13.28 -7.56 -20.00
N VAL A 105 12.34 -8.50 -19.85
CA VAL A 105 11.06 -8.28 -19.21
C VAL A 105 11.04 -9.02 -17.87
N ILE A 106 10.74 -8.30 -16.80
CA ILE A 106 10.48 -8.89 -15.49
C ILE A 106 9.01 -8.64 -15.17
N GLN A 107 8.20 -9.69 -15.26
CA GLN A 107 6.76 -9.61 -15.01
C GLN A 107 6.47 -9.08 -13.60
N SER A 108 5.36 -8.34 -13.45
CA SER A 108 4.92 -7.89 -12.13
C SER A 108 4.63 -9.10 -11.23
N GLY A 109 4.95 -8.99 -9.93
CA GLY A 109 4.87 -10.12 -8.99
C GLY A 109 5.94 -11.21 -9.15
N HIS A 110 6.70 -11.21 -10.25
CA HIS A 110 7.78 -12.18 -10.48
C HIS A 110 9.16 -11.55 -10.36
N TYR A 111 10.14 -12.34 -9.96
CA TYR A 111 11.54 -11.92 -9.88
C TYR A 111 12.41 -12.46 -11.02
N VAL A 112 11.91 -13.44 -11.77
CA VAL A 112 12.67 -14.10 -12.84
C VAL A 112 12.60 -13.26 -14.12
N PRO A 113 13.73 -12.81 -14.70
CA PRO A 113 13.77 -12.11 -15.97
C PRO A 113 13.48 -13.05 -17.15
N GLN A 114 12.77 -12.54 -18.14
CA GLN A 114 12.48 -13.17 -19.43
C GLN A 114 13.14 -12.38 -20.56
N PHE A 115 13.68 -13.07 -21.55
CA PHE A 115 14.33 -12.46 -22.72
C PHE A 115 13.43 -12.64 -23.93
N VAL A 116 12.85 -11.53 -24.41
CA VAL A 116 11.88 -11.51 -25.52
C VAL A 116 12.55 -10.93 -26.76
N PHE A 117 12.48 -11.63 -27.89
CA PHE A 117 12.96 -11.11 -29.17
C PHE A 117 11.98 -10.09 -29.74
N ARG A 118 12.47 -8.94 -30.18
CA ARG A 118 11.67 -7.88 -30.82
C ARG A 118 11.86 -7.88 -32.33
N ASP A 119 10.75 -7.96 -33.06
CA ASP A 119 10.73 -7.76 -34.51
C ASP A 119 10.85 -6.26 -34.83
N ASN A 120 12.09 -5.76 -34.87
CA ASN A 120 12.35 -4.41 -35.35
C ASN A 120 12.18 -4.37 -36.87
N GLY A 121 10.96 -4.07 -37.31
CA GLY A 121 10.53 -4.09 -38.71
C GLY A 121 11.49 -3.34 -39.65
N VAL A 122 12.13 -4.10 -40.54
CA VAL A 122 12.61 -3.63 -41.82
C VAL A 122 11.61 -4.12 -42.87
N ALA A 123 11.11 -3.19 -43.67
CA ALA A 123 10.09 -3.40 -44.69
C ALA A 123 10.39 -4.57 -45.64
N SER A 124 9.37 -5.37 -45.94
CA SER A 124 9.22 -6.03 -47.23
C SER A 124 7.74 -6.11 -47.58
N ALA A 125 7.38 -5.29 -48.55
CA ALA A 125 6.12 -5.32 -49.26
C ALA A 125 6.21 -6.33 -50.42
N ASN A 126 5.06 -6.97 -50.68
CA ASN A 126 4.67 -7.78 -51.84
C ASN A 126 5.30 -9.17 -52.02
N SER A 127 4.46 -10.18 -51.77
CA SER A 127 3.98 -11.06 -52.85
C SER A 127 2.63 -11.70 -52.49
N GLU A 128 1.77 -11.77 -53.50
CA GLU A 128 0.33 -12.03 -53.50
C GLU A 128 -0.12 -13.42 -53.00
N GLN A 129 -1.35 -13.46 -52.46
CA GLN A 129 -2.23 -14.63 -52.20
C GLN A 129 -2.67 -15.32 -53.52
N PRO A 130 -3.23 -16.59 -53.58
CA PRO A 130 -4.45 -17.00 -52.82
C PRO A 130 -4.77 -18.52 -52.56
N HIS A 131 -5.71 -18.77 -51.60
CA HIS A 131 -6.70 -19.89 -51.42
C HIS A 131 -6.22 -21.38 -51.39
N ALA A 132 -6.64 -22.31 -50.51
CA ALA A 132 -7.99 -22.82 -50.15
C ALA A 132 -7.93 -23.87 -48.95
N PRO A 133 -9.06 -24.46 -48.45
CA PRO A 133 -9.27 -24.95 -47.06
C PRO A 133 -8.99 -26.48 -46.79
N PRO A 134 -9.24 -27.06 -45.58
CA PRO A 134 -8.41 -28.13 -44.98
C PRO A 134 -8.86 -29.56 -45.30
N LEU A 135 -7.91 -30.52 -45.19
CA LEU A 135 -8.23 -31.96 -45.19
C LEU A 135 -7.59 -32.70 -44.00
N ARG A 136 -8.47 -33.45 -43.33
CA ARG A 136 -8.26 -34.63 -42.48
C ARG A 136 -7.08 -35.52 -42.90
N GLY A 137 -6.44 -36.15 -41.91
CA GLY A 137 -5.83 -37.47 -42.09
C GLY A 137 -4.56 -37.72 -41.27
N ASP A 138 -4.73 -38.54 -40.23
CA ASP A 138 -3.83 -39.63 -39.86
C ASP A 138 -2.62 -39.36 -38.96
N VAL A 139 -2.83 -39.81 -37.72
CA VAL A 139 -1.85 -40.14 -36.68
C VAL A 139 -1.12 -41.41 -37.11
N GLU A 140 0.20 -41.34 -37.29
CA GLU A 140 1.05 -42.53 -37.19
C GLU A 140 2.24 -42.31 -36.23
N LYS A 141 2.29 -43.25 -35.29
CA LYS A 141 3.33 -43.53 -34.29
C LYS A 141 4.69 -43.74 -34.93
N TRP A 142 5.75 -43.34 -34.21
CA TRP A 142 7.01 -44.08 -33.94
C TRP A 142 7.66 -43.36 -32.73
N ALA A 143 8.43 -43.93 -31.81
CA ALA A 143 8.65 -45.27 -31.24
C ALA A 143 9.54 -45.01 -29.98
N GLU A 144 9.34 -45.76 -28.90
CA GLU A 144 10.08 -45.72 -27.61
C GLU A 144 11.58 -46.08 -27.77
N GLU A 145 12.51 -45.26 -27.26
CA GLU A 145 13.27 -45.32 -25.97
C GLU A 145 14.54 -46.22 -25.99
N PRO A 146 15.64 -45.91 -25.25
CA PRO A 146 15.64 -46.15 -23.81
C PRO A 146 16.41 -45.12 -22.94
N ARG A 147 15.88 -44.89 -21.73
CA ARG A 147 16.56 -44.22 -20.62
C ARG A 147 17.29 -45.23 -19.74
N SER A 148 18.57 -44.96 -19.48
CA SER A 148 19.39 -45.69 -18.51
C SER A 148 18.95 -45.42 -17.07
N ALA A 149 18.79 -46.50 -16.31
CA ALA A 149 18.41 -46.52 -14.91
C ALA A 149 19.53 -46.06 -13.97
N GLN A 150 19.17 -45.35 -12.90
CA GLN A 150 19.82 -45.55 -11.60
C GLN A 150 18.87 -45.29 -10.43
N HIS A 151 19.05 -46.11 -9.41
CA HIS A 151 18.13 -46.55 -8.37
C HIS A 151 18.06 -45.58 -7.18
N GLN A 152 16.87 -45.23 -6.70
CA GLN A 152 16.66 -44.85 -5.29
C GLN A 152 15.39 -45.51 -4.73
N ARG A 153 15.58 -46.15 -3.57
CA ARG A 153 14.69 -47.13 -2.90
C ARG A 153 13.33 -46.54 -2.50
N ARG A 154 12.24 -47.21 -2.88
CA ARG A 154 10.87 -46.93 -2.42
C ARG A 154 10.52 -47.75 -1.16
N ARG A 155 9.98 -47.08 -0.14
CA ARG A 155 9.21 -47.71 0.96
C ARG A 155 7.75 -47.95 0.49
N PRO A 156 7.05 -49.00 0.98
CA PRO A 156 5.79 -49.44 0.38
C PRO A 156 4.60 -48.54 0.79
N PHE A 157 3.89 -48.06 -0.22
CA PHE A 157 2.78 -47.10 -0.20
C PHE A 157 1.45 -47.64 0.40
N TRP A 158 1.39 -48.92 0.81
CA TRP A 158 0.15 -49.56 1.27
C TRP A 158 -0.23 -49.26 2.74
N LEU A 159 0.71 -48.79 3.58
CA LEU A 159 0.41 -48.41 4.97
C LEU A 159 -0.35 -47.08 5.09
N MET A 160 -0.28 -46.19 4.09
CA MET A 160 -0.98 -44.89 4.11
C MET A 160 -2.48 -45.02 3.79
N LEU A 161 -2.89 -46.04 3.02
CA LEU A 161 -4.29 -46.24 2.64
C LEU A 161 -5.14 -46.83 3.77
N VAL A 162 -4.55 -47.61 4.68
CA VAL A 162 -5.25 -48.15 5.86
C VAL A 162 -5.50 -47.05 6.91
N LEU A 163 -4.59 -46.08 7.05
CA LEU A 163 -4.73 -44.97 8.01
C LEU A 163 -5.81 -43.96 7.57
N LEU A 164 -5.96 -43.72 6.26
CA LEU A 164 -7.00 -42.84 5.71
C LEU A 164 -8.42 -43.42 5.85
N ALA A 165 -8.56 -44.76 5.81
CA ALA A 165 -9.87 -45.42 5.99
C ALA A 165 -10.38 -45.36 7.45
N VAL A 166 -9.48 -45.41 8.44
CA VAL A 166 -9.86 -45.34 9.87
C VAL A 166 -10.26 -43.92 10.29
N ILE A 167 -9.64 -42.89 9.71
CA ILE A 167 -9.98 -41.48 9.98
C ILE A 167 -11.35 -41.12 9.38
N ALA A 168 -11.68 -41.63 8.19
CA ALA A 168 -12.98 -41.40 7.54
C ALA A 168 -14.16 -42.04 8.29
N LEU A 169 -13.94 -43.20 8.95
CA LEU A 169 -14.96 -43.86 9.78
C LEU A 169 -15.16 -43.18 11.14
N GLY A 170 -14.12 -42.56 11.71
CA GLY A 170 -14.21 -41.79 12.96
C GLY A 170 -14.97 -40.47 12.82
N SER A 171 -14.83 -39.77 11.69
CA SER A 171 -15.51 -38.49 11.43
C SER A 171 -17.02 -38.64 11.16
N GLY A 172 -17.46 -39.79 10.65
CA GLY A 172 -18.89 -40.08 10.39
C GLY A 172 -19.71 -40.30 11.66
N ALA A 173 -19.13 -40.94 12.68
CA ALA A 173 -19.81 -41.20 13.95
C ALA A 173 -20.00 -39.94 14.81
N ALA A 174 -19.05 -38.98 14.73
CA ALA A 174 -19.13 -37.71 15.45
C ALA A 174 -20.20 -36.75 14.87
N PHE A 175 -20.44 -36.78 13.56
CA PHE A 175 -21.45 -35.94 12.90
C PHE A 175 -22.89 -36.40 13.21
N ILE A 176 -23.11 -37.71 13.34
CA ILE A 176 -24.43 -38.27 13.71
C ILE A 176 -24.76 -37.98 15.19
N PHE A 177 -23.77 -37.97 16.10
CA PHE A 177 -24.01 -37.68 17.51
C PHE A 177 -24.32 -36.18 17.80
N VAL A 178 -23.71 -35.25 17.06
CA VAL A 178 -23.96 -33.80 17.26
C VAL A 178 -25.28 -33.36 16.60
N SER A 179 -25.71 -34.01 15.52
CA SER A 179 -26.98 -33.69 14.84
C SER A 179 -28.24 -34.22 15.56
N ALA A 180 -28.10 -35.22 16.44
CA ALA A 180 -29.21 -35.76 17.24
C ALA A 180 -29.55 -34.91 18.49
N ASN A 181 -28.62 -34.06 18.95
CA ASN A 181 -28.76 -33.29 20.21
C ASN A 181 -29.16 -31.81 20.04
N ARG A 182 -29.46 -31.33 18.83
CA ARG A 182 -29.99 -29.97 18.59
C ARG A 182 -31.46 -29.94 18.16
N ARG A 183 -32.22 -31.01 18.43
CA ARG A 183 -33.67 -31.08 18.15
C ARG A 183 -34.59 -30.70 19.31
N ASN A 184 -34.04 -30.31 20.46
CA ASN A 184 -34.82 -29.80 21.58
C ASN A 184 -34.34 -28.40 21.94
N ASP A 185 -34.70 -27.40 21.14
CA ASP A 185 -35.24 -26.18 21.73
C ASP A 185 -35.94 -25.33 20.67
N VAL A 186 -37.10 -24.81 21.06
CA VAL A 186 -37.98 -23.86 20.36
C VAL A 186 -38.93 -24.45 19.30
N GLN A 187 -39.87 -25.27 19.78
CA GLN A 187 -41.28 -25.18 19.37
C GLN A 187 -42.03 -24.33 20.41
N ARG A 188 -42.75 -23.31 19.91
CA ARG A 188 -43.79 -22.42 20.50
C ARG A 188 -43.40 -21.00 20.08
N ALA A 189 -44.16 -20.24 19.32
CA ALA A 189 -45.56 -20.21 18.91
C ALA A 189 -45.62 -19.09 17.83
N ASP A 190 -46.58 -18.91 16.95
CA ASP A 190 -47.68 -19.67 16.37
C ASP A 190 -48.26 -18.72 15.28
N VAL A 191 -48.91 -19.28 14.26
CA VAL A 191 -49.86 -18.66 13.30
C VAL A 191 -49.45 -17.41 12.48
N GLY A 192 -49.50 -17.56 11.15
CA GLY A 192 -49.81 -16.43 10.25
C GLY A 192 -49.24 -16.52 8.84
N ARG A 193 -49.70 -17.49 8.03
CA ARG A 193 -49.35 -17.61 6.61
C ARG A 193 -50.18 -16.59 5.80
N ALA A 194 -49.54 -15.67 5.09
CA ALA A 194 -50.13 -14.98 3.96
C ALA A 194 -49.11 -14.86 2.82
N HIS A 195 -49.45 -15.49 1.70
CA HIS A 195 -48.78 -15.31 0.42
C HIS A 195 -49.19 -13.94 -0.14
N THR A 196 -48.23 -13.02 -0.29
CA THR A 196 -48.39 -11.84 -1.14
C THR A 196 -47.05 -11.52 -1.78
N SER A 197 -47.03 -11.61 -3.11
CA SER A 197 -46.05 -11.04 -4.02
C SER A 197 -45.79 -9.57 -3.69
N ALA A 198 -44.52 -9.21 -3.40
CA ALA A 198 -44.12 -7.82 -3.21
C ALA A 198 -43.76 -7.18 -4.56
N PRO A 199 -44.25 -5.96 -4.85
CA PRO A 199 -44.07 -5.29 -6.13
C PRO A 199 -42.71 -4.58 -6.24
N THR A 200 -42.29 -4.37 -7.48
CA THR A 200 -41.24 -3.43 -7.91
C THR A 200 -41.43 -2.07 -7.22
N ALA A 201 -40.56 -1.74 -6.27
CA ALA A 201 -40.55 -0.42 -5.65
C ALA A 201 -39.79 0.55 -6.54
N ALA A 202 -40.53 1.53 -7.08
CA ALA A 202 -40.01 2.69 -7.78
C ALA A 202 -39.09 3.52 -6.87
N VAL A 203 -38.05 4.07 -7.49
CA VAL A 203 -37.09 5.01 -6.92
C VAL A 203 -37.83 6.21 -6.30
N ALA A 204 -37.72 6.38 -4.99
CA ALA A 204 -38.09 7.64 -4.34
C ALA A 204 -37.03 8.71 -4.64
N PRO A 205 -37.42 9.97 -4.89
CA PRO A 205 -36.45 11.06 -5.10
C PRO A 205 -35.62 11.26 -3.82
N PRO A 206 -34.34 11.70 -3.94
CA PRO A 206 -33.48 11.88 -2.79
C PRO A 206 -34.07 12.93 -1.85
N VAL A 207 -34.31 12.53 -0.61
CA VAL A 207 -34.61 13.45 0.49
C VAL A 207 -33.43 14.44 0.57
N ALA A 208 -33.72 15.73 0.40
CA ALA A 208 -32.73 16.79 0.51
C ALA A 208 -32.19 16.84 1.94
N VAL A 209 -31.02 16.25 2.15
CA VAL A 209 -30.23 16.43 3.38
C VAL A 209 -29.75 17.90 3.40
N PRO A 210 -29.91 18.64 4.51
CA PRO A 210 -29.48 20.02 4.58
C PRO A 210 -27.96 20.11 4.40
N ALA A 211 -27.51 21.07 3.58
CA ALA A 211 -26.11 21.34 3.35
C ALA A 211 -25.38 21.58 4.68
N SER A 212 -24.51 20.64 5.06
CA SER A 212 -23.67 20.72 6.25
C SER A 212 -22.41 21.54 5.96
N ASN A 213 -21.73 22.02 7.01
CA ASN A 213 -20.44 22.68 6.85
C ASN A 213 -19.32 21.68 6.46
N GLY A 214 -19.60 20.38 6.47
CA GLY A 214 -18.70 19.31 6.01
C GLY A 214 -19.47 18.00 5.85
N VAL A 215 -18.97 17.08 5.03
CA VAL A 215 -19.63 15.82 4.64
C VAL A 215 -18.67 14.67 4.91
N ARG A 216 -19.18 13.58 5.48
CA ARG A 216 -18.43 12.33 5.72
C ARG A 216 -19.25 11.14 5.28
N LEU A 217 -18.75 10.38 4.32
CA LEU A 217 -19.47 9.28 3.67
C LEU A 217 -18.68 7.98 3.82
N LEU A 218 -19.35 6.92 4.29
CA LEU A 218 -18.89 5.54 4.20
C LEU A 218 -19.34 4.95 2.87
N CYS A 219 -18.49 5.03 1.85
CA CYS A 219 -18.82 4.63 0.50
C CYS A 219 -19.07 3.11 0.44
N GLY A 220 -20.14 2.71 -0.24
CA GLY A 220 -20.64 1.33 -0.26
C GLY A 220 -21.39 0.87 0.99
N SER A 221 -21.47 1.67 2.06
CA SER A 221 -22.18 1.28 3.28
C SER A 221 -23.58 1.89 3.37
N SER A 222 -24.53 1.10 3.86
CA SER A 222 -25.86 1.59 4.28
C SER A 222 -25.89 2.11 5.72
N LYS A 223 -24.82 1.91 6.49
CA LYS A 223 -24.74 2.32 7.90
C LYS A 223 -24.52 3.82 8.00
N SER A 224 -25.24 4.47 8.91
CA SER A 224 -25.07 5.90 9.23
C SER A 224 -24.91 6.10 10.73
N GLY A 225 -24.25 7.20 11.12
CA GLY A 225 -24.04 7.54 12.53
C GLY A 225 -22.88 6.80 13.18
N TRP A 226 -22.04 6.10 12.40
CA TRP A 226 -20.82 5.50 12.93
C TRP A 226 -19.84 6.58 13.37
N ARG A 227 -19.13 6.35 14.47
CA ARG A 227 -18.18 7.30 15.05
C ARG A 227 -16.77 6.73 14.99
N ASP A 228 -15.83 7.48 14.42
CA ASP A 228 -14.41 7.11 14.40
C ASP A 228 -13.73 7.39 15.74
N ARG A 229 -12.45 6.99 15.87
CA ARG A 229 -11.64 7.24 17.07
C ARG A 229 -11.31 8.71 17.32
N GLN A 230 -11.56 9.59 16.36
CA GLN A 230 -11.43 11.03 16.53
C GLN A 230 -12.75 11.68 16.99
N GLY A 231 -13.82 10.88 17.11
CA GLY A 231 -15.13 11.34 17.51
C GLY A 231 -15.97 11.91 16.35
N ASN A 232 -15.47 11.87 15.12
CA ASN A 232 -16.24 12.30 13.96
C ASN A 232 -17.36 11.32 13.65
N VAL A 233 -18.50 11.84 13.22
CA VAL A 233 -19.66 11.03 12.82
C VAL A 233 -19.69 10.91 11.29
N TRP A 234 -19.81 9.68 10.81
CA TRP A 234 -19.84 9.33 9.39
C TRP A 234 -21.25 8.91 8.96
N GLY A 235 -21.67 9.39 7.80
CA GLY A 235 -22.93 9.05 7.17
C GLY A 235 -22.80 7.84 6.24
N ALA A 236 -23.96 7.28 5.87
CA ALA A 236 -24.04 6.25 4.84
C ALA A 236 -23.63 6.80 3.48
N ASP A 237 -23.36 5.90 2.54
CA ASP A 237 -23.10 6.26 1.16
C ASP A 237 -24.30 6.97 0.54
N ASN A 238 -24.13 8.23 0.16
CA ASN A 238 -25.16 9.10 -0.39
C ASN A 238 -24.59 9.90 -1.55
N PHE A 239 -25.48 10.52 -2.33
CA PHE A 239 -25.14 11.45 -3.41
C PHE A 239 -24.39 10.83 -4.61
N PHE A 240 -24.36 9.50 -4.71
CA PHE A 240 -23.74 8.80 -5.83
C PHE A 240 -24.70 8.58 -6.99
N SER A 241 -24.15 8.31 -8.17
CA SER A 241 -24.83 7.75 -9.33
C SER A 241 -23.99 6.61 -9.89
N GLY A 242 -24.63 5.48 -10.22
CA GLY A 242 -23.93 4.29 -10.73
C GLY A 242 -23.11 3.53 -9.68
N GLY A 243 -22.30 2.60 -10.16
CA GLY A 243 -21.46 1.71 -9.35
C GLY A 243 -22.21 0.68 -8.52
N LEU A 244 -21.44 -0.20 -7.90
CA LEU A 244 -21.87 -1.24 -6.97
C LEU A 244 -21.36 -0.92 -5.57
N ALA A 245 -22.22 -1.14 -4.58
CA ALA A 245 -21.82 -1.18 -3.18
C ALA A 245 -21.34 -2.60 -2.84
N VAL A 246 -20.12 -2.71 -2.32
CA VAL A 246 -19.52 -3.98 -1.92
C VAL A 246 -19.09 -3.88 -0.48
N GLU A 247 -19.62 -4.76 0.38
CA GLU A 247 -19.10 -4.99 1.72
C GLU A 247 -18.12 -6.15 1.70
N VAL A 248 -17.01 -6.00 2.40
CA VAL A 248 -15.98 -7.01 2.57
C VAL A 248 -15.95 -7.52 4.01
N PRO A 249 -15.51 -8.76 4.25
CA PRO A 249 -15.27 -9.24 5.60
C PRO A 249 -14.28 -8.34 6.36
N GLU A 250 -14.46 -8.23 7.68
CA GLU A 250 -13.50 -7.50 8.49
C GLU A 250 -12.14 -8.20 8.46
N GLN A 251 -11.15 -7.50 7.91
CA GLN A 251 -9.76 -7.92 7.88
C GLN A 251 -8.84 -6.76 8.28
N PRO A 252 -7.63 -7.03 8.78
CA PRO A 252 -6.70 -5.97 9.14
C PRO A 252 -6.37 -5.09 7.94
N ILE A 253 -6.47 -3.77 8.12
CA ILE A 253 -5.95 -2.79 7.17
C ILE A 253 -4.76 -2.10 7.81
N TYR A 254 -3.62 -2.17 7.13
CA TYR A 254 -2.39 -1.54 7.60
C TYR A 254 -2.51 -0.01 7.49
N ARG A 255 -1.71 0.71 8.30
CA ARG A 255 -1.68 2.17 8.34
C ARG A 255 -2.98 2.87 8.72
N THR A 256 -3.96 2.13 9.23
CA THR A 256 -5.15 2.71 9.85
C THR A 256 -5.41 2.11 11.23
N ARG A 257 -5.99 2.94 12.11
CA ARG A 257 -6.63 2.49 13.34
C ARG A 257 -8.13 2.34 13.20
N ASP A 258 -8.73 2.96 12.19
CA ASP A 258 -10.15 2.97 11.92
C ASP A 258 -10.47 2.01 10.76
N ASN A 259 -10.27 0.69 10.98
CA ASN A 259 -10.53 -0.34 9.95
C ASN A 259 -11.95 -0.28 9.40
N SER A 260 -12.92 0.17 10.20
CA SER A 260 -14.32 0.28 9.79
C SER A 260 -14.58 1.24 8.64
N LEU A 261 -13.69 2.21 8.40
CA LEU A 261 -13.73 3.05 7.21
C LEU A 261 -13.55 2.25 5.90
N PHE A 262 -12.99 1.05 5.97
CA PHE A 262 -12.56 0.24 4.83
C PHE A 262 -13.31 -1.10 4.71
N HIS A 263 -14.41 -1.30 5.46
CA HIS A 263 -15.23 -2.51 5.35
C HIS A 263 -16.25 -2.48 4.21
N ALA A 264 -16.47 -1.32 3.61
CA ALA A 264 -17.28 -1.18 2.41
C ALA A 264 -16.55 -0.34 1.38
N MET A 265 -16.96 -0.50 0.13
CA MET A 265 -16.51 0.32 -0.99
C MET A 265 -17.62 0.54 -2.01
N ARG A 266 -17.59 1.67 -2.69
CA ARG A 266 -18.26 1.85 -3.97
C ARG A 266 -17.27 1.53 -5.08
N THR A 267 -17.65 0.70 -6.05
CA THR A 267 -16.79 0.29 -7.17
C THR A 267 -17.53 0.22 -8.50
N GLY A 268 -16.80 0.22 -9.61
CA GLY A 268 -17.36 0.21 -10.97
C GLY A 268 -17.40 1.60 -11.58
N ASP A 269 -18.39 1.86 -12.41
CA ASP A 269 -18.54 3.16 -13.07
C ASP A 269 -19.51 4.01 -12.25
N PHE A 270 -18.97 5.00 -11.54
CA PHE A 270 -19.75 5.84 -10.62
C PHE A 270 -19.21 7.27 -10.53
N SER A 271 -20.08 8.15 -10.04
CA SER A 271 -19.78 9.52 -9.68
C SER A 271 -20.54 9.94 -8.43
N TYR A 272 -20.11 11.05 -7.84
CA TYR A 272 -20.79 11.71 -6.73
C TYR A 272 -21.15 13.16 -7.10
N LYS A 273 -22.34 13.59 -6.70
CA LYS A 273 -22.82 14.97 -6.78
C LYS A 273 -23.18 15.47 -5.38
N ILE A 274 -22.16 15.91 -4.63
CA ILE A 274 -22.26 16.17 -3.19
C ILE A 274 -22.73 17.60 -2.95
N PRO A 275 -23.86 17.84 -2.27
CA PRO A 275 -24.33 19.19 -1.97
C PRO A 275 -23.43 19.83 -0.91
N LEU A 276 -22.90 21.01 -1.20
CA LEU A 276 -22.10 21.80 -0.26
C LEU A 276 -22.57 23.25 -0.26
N LYS A 277 -22.46 23.92 0.88
CA LYS A 277 -22.63 25.38 0.91
C LYS A 277 -21.50 26.04 0.11
N PRO A 278 -21.72 27.22 -0.49
CA PRO A 278 -20.62 28.00 -1.06
C PRO A 278 -19.52 28.21 0.00
N GLY A 279 -18.29 27.85 -0.33
CA GLY A 279 -17.21 27.85 0.63
C GLY A 279 -15.95 27.20 0.07
N LEU A 280 -14.88 27.27 0.86
CA LEU A 280 -13.62 26.57 0.63
C LEU A 280 -13.58 25.33 1.51
N TYR A 281 -13.07 24.24 0.97
CA TYR A 281 -13.04 22.93 1.61
C TYR A 281 -11.68 22.26 1.48
N GLU A 282 -11.40 21.38 2.43
CA GLU A 282 -10.37 20.35 2.34
C GLU A 282 -11.07 19.01 2.17
N MET A 283 -10.60 18.20 1.23
CA MET A 283 -11.18 16.91 0.89
C MET A 283 -10.16 15.79 1.08
N HIS A 284 -10.60 14.72 1.74
CA HIS A 284 -9.84 13.50 1.98
C HIS A 284 -10.57 12.34 1.29
N LEU A 285 -9.84 11.59 0.47
CA LEU A 285 -10.33 10.39 -0.20
C LEU A 285 -9.61 9.17 0.40
N TYR A 286 -10.39 8.20 0.87
CA TYR A 286 -9.89 7.01 1.57
C TYR A 286 -10.04 5.79 0.68
N PHE A 287 -8.94 5.09 0.47
CA PHE A 287 -8.85 3.89 -0.36
C PHE A 287 -8.16 2.77 0.41
N ALA A 288 -8.61 1.54 0.22
CA ALA A 288 -7.86 0.34 0.53
C ALA A 288 -8.24 -0.74 -0.47
N ASP A 289 -7.28 -1.17 -1.25
CA ASP A 289 -7.49 -2.25 -2.19
C ASP A 289 -7.29 -3.60 -1.50
N GLN A 290 -8.41 -4.28 -1.31
CA GLN A 290 -8.50 -5.59 -0.66
C GLN A 290 -8.71 -6.72 -1.67
N SER A 291 -8.82 -6.40 -2.96
CA SER A 291 -9.17 -7.37 -4.01
C SER A 291 -8.05 -8.37 -4.28
N TYR A 292 -6.80 -7.99 -3.97
CA TYR A 292 -5.60 -8.73 -4.33
C TYR A 292 -4.72 -8.94 -3.09
N SER A 293 -5.13 -9.89 -2.24
CA SER A 293 -4.41 -10.24 -1.00
C SER A 293 -3.34 -11.32 -1.22
N PRO A 294 -2.19 -11.27 -0.52
CA PRO A 294 -1.21 -12.36 -0.55
C PRO A 294 -1.84 -13.69 -0.09
N GLY A 295 -1.78 -14.73 -0.92
CA GLY A 295 -2.30 -16.07 -0.61
C GLY A 295 -3.63 -16.44 -1.27
N VAL A 296 -4.29 -15.53 -1.98
CA VAL A 296 -5.33 -15.86 -2.95
C VAL A 296 -4.63 -16.11 -4.30
N THR A 297 -4.98 -17.18 -4.99
CA THR A 297 -4.38 -17.70 -6.25
C THR A 297 -4.48 -16.78 -7.48
N LEU A 298 -4.62 -15.47 -7.30
CA LEU A 298 -4.59 -14.48 -8.37
C LEU A 298 -3.33 -13.63 -8.19
N ASP A 299 -2.27 -14.02 -8.90
CA ASP A 299 -1.15 -13.15 -9.19
C ASP A 299 -1.67 -11.86 -9.87
N GLY A 300 -1.20 -10.69 -9.41
CA GLY A 300 -1.49 -9.38 -10.00
C GLY A 300 -2.38 -8.47 -9.15
N GLY A 301 -1.77 -7.52 -8.44
CA GLY A 301 -2.45 -6.43 -7.73
C GLY A 301 -2.10 -5.06 -8.30
N GLU A 302 -0.81 -4.75 -8.42
CA GLU A 302 -0.34 -3.54 -9.11
C GLU A 302 -0.75 -3.55 -10.59
N SER A 303 -1.11 -2.37 -11.10
CA SER A 303 -1.55 -2.09 -12.47
C SER A 303 -2.84 -2.79 -12.90
N MET A 304 -3.48 -3.57 -12.03
CA MET A 304 -4.77 -4.22 -12.34
C MET A 304 -5.96 -3.28 -12.19
N ARG A 305 -5.82 -2.28 -11.30
CA ARG A 305 -6.81 -1.23 -11.07
C ARG A 305 -6.11 0.12 -11.15
N VAL A 306 -6.32 0.81 -12.25
CA VAL A 306 -5.79 2.13 -12.55
C VAL A 306 -6.95 3.02 -12.94
N PHE A 307 -7.12 4.16 -12.27
CA PHE A 307 -8.22 5.07 -12.56
C PHE A 307 -7.83 6.51 -12.25
N SER A 308 -8.57 7.46 -12.82
CA SER A 308 -8.42 8.87 -12.50
C SER A 308 -9.56 9.35 -11.61
N VAL A 309 -9.29 10.34 -10.78
CA VAL A 309 -10.31 11.03 -9.99
C VAL A 309 -10.39 12.47 -10.49
N VAL A 310 -11.59 12.90 -10.86
CA VAL A 310 -11.85 14.21 -11.46
C VAL A 310 -12.83 14.97 -10.57
N VAL A 311 -12.49 16.19 -10.16
CA VAL A 311 -13.36 17.08 -9.39
C VAL A 311 -13.77 18.27 -10.24
N ASN A 312 -15.07 18.54 -10.39
CA ASN A 312 -15.60 19.68 -11.15
C ASN A 312 -15.05 19.81 -12.60
N GLY A 313 -14.56 18.73 -13.19
CA GLY A 313 -13.91 18.70 -14.50
C GLY A 313 -12.37 18.68 -14.46
N ASP A 314 -11.76 19.02 -13.33
CA ASP A 314 -10.31 19.04 -13.13
C ASP A 314 -9.80 17.68 -12.61
N VAL A 315 -8.71 17.19 -13.19
CA VAL A 315 -8.11 15.91 -12.78
C VAL A 315 -7.35 16.11 -11.46
N LEU A 316 -7.83 15.49 -10.37
CA LEU A 316 -7.15 15.46 -9.07
C LEU A 316 -6.11 14.35 -8.97
N LEU A 317 -6.48 13.16 -9.42
CA LEU A 317 -5.59 12.00 -9.47
C LEU A 317 -5.61 11.46 -10.89
N ARG A 318 -4.43 11.21 -11.44
CA ARG A 318 -4.25 10.65 -12.78
C ARG A 318 -3.61 9.28 -12.67
N ASP A 319 -4.15 8.31 -13.41
CA ASP A 319 -3.62 6.94 -13.48
C ASP A 319 -3.29 6.35 -12.11
N PHE A 320 -4.19 6.59 -11.15
CA PHE A 320 -4.02 6.22 -9.76
C PHE A 320 -4.20 4.73 -9.56
N ASP A 321 -3.20 4.13 -8.91
CA ASP A 321 -3.13 2.73 -8.52
C ASP A 321 -2.89 2.66 -7.02
N ILE A 322 -3.92 2.22 -6.29
CA ILE A 322 -3.91 2.15 -4.83
C ILE A 322 -2.87 1.15 -4.33
N ILE A 323 -2.65 0.03 -5.04
CA ILE A 323 -1.70 -1.00 -4.62
C ILE A 323 -0.28 -0.52 -4.87
N ALA A 324 -0.02 0.19 -5.97
CA ALA A 324 1.30 0.80 -6.19
C ALA A 324 1.62 1.87 -5.14
N ASP A 325 0.62 2.66 -4.72
CA ASP A 325 0.81 3.77 -3.78
C ASP A 325 0.96 3.29 -2.31
N ALA A 326 0.08 2.38 -1.86
CA ALA A 326 0.03 1.96 -0.46
C ALA A 326 0.31 0.46 -0.22
N GLY A 327 0.14 -0.38 -1.24
CA GLY A 327 0.13 -1.84 -1.12
C GLY A 327 -1.26 -2.40 -0.82
N ALA A 328 -1.42 -3.71 -1.03
CA ALA A 328 -2.66 -4.42 -0.71
C ALA A 328 -2.98 -4.35 0.80
N ASN A 329 -4.27 -4.34 1.13
CA ASN A 329 -4.77 -4.27 2.52
C ASN A 329 -4.15 -3.13 3.33
N THR A 330 -3.78 -2.02 2.69
CA THR A 330 -3.16 -0.86 3.34
C THR A 330 -4.00 0.36 3.05
N ALA A 331 -4.30 1.14 4.09
CA ALA A 331 -5.03 2.38 3.95
C ALA A 331 -4.19 3.39 3.18
N ASP A 332 -4.79 3.96 2.14
CA ASP A 332 -4.28 5.07 1.37
C ASP A 332 -5.23 6.26 1.50
N VAL A 333 -4.69 7.42 1.84
CA VAL A 333 -5.46 8.63 2.03
C VAL A 333 -4.85 9.72 1.16
N ARG A 334 -5.67 10.31 0.29
CA ARG A 334 -5.28 11.43 -0.56
C ARG A 334 -5.98 12.69 -0.09
N VAL A 335 -5.20 13.74 0.18
CA VAL A 335 -5.69 15.02 0.72
C VAL A 335 -5.56 16.11 -0.33
N PHE A 336 -6.62 16.90 -0.48
CA PHE A 336 -6.68 18.05 -1.37
C PHE A 336 -7.20 19.25 -0.61
N LYS A 337 -6.50 20.38 -0.72
CA LYS A 337 -6.95 21.69 -0.20
C LYS A 337 -7.56 22.51 -1.33
N ASP A 338 -8.18 23.63 -0.94
CA ASP A 338 -8.78 24.61 -1.83
C ASP A 338 -9.92 24.10 -2.74
N ILE A 339 -10.64 23.06 -2.29
CA ILE A 339 -11.78 22.49 -3.00
C ILE A 339 -13.01 23.40 -2.84
N ARG A 340 -13.78 23.59 -3.93
CA ARG A 340 -14.99 24.43 -3.94
C ARG A 340 -16.12 23.73 -4.69
N PRO A 341 -17.39 23.84 -4.25
CA PRO A 341 -18.51 23.45 -5.10
C PRO A 341 -18.62 24.37 -6.31
N GLN A 342 -19.22 23.88 -7.40
CA GLN A 342 -19.57 24.69 -8.56
C GLN A 342 -20.75 25.63 -8.25
N SER A 343 -21.05 26.53 -9.20
CA SER A 343 -22.16 27.49 -9.09
C SER A 343 -23.54 26.84 -8.95
N ASP A 344 -23.67 25.56 -9.26
CA ASP A 344 -24.90 24.79 -9.05
C ASP A 344 -25.08 24.31 -7.60
N GLY A 345 -24.12 24.58 -6.71
CA GLY A 345 -24.16 24.22 -5.29
C GLY A 345 -23.65 22.81 -4.99
N TYR A 346 -23.02 22.13 -5.96
CA TYR A 346 -22.52 20.78 -5.79
C TYR A 346 -21.03 20.66 -6.07
N LEU A 347 -20.39 19.73 -5.37
CA LEU A 347 -19.09 19.19 -5.76
C LEU A 347 -19.33 17.95 -6.62
N HIS A 348 -18.80 17.98 -7.84
CA HIS A 348 -18.93 16.87 -8.79
C HIS A 348 -17.64 16.05 -8.75
N LEU A 349 -17.71 14.79 -8.32
CA LEU A 349 -16.56 13.90 -8.22
C LEU A 349 -16.77 12.69 -9.12
N ASN A 350 -15.90 12.48 -10.10
CA ASN A 350 -16.00 11.38 -11.05
C ASN A 350 -14.81 10.45 -10.91
N PHE A 351 -15.07 9.14 -10.94
CA PHE A 351 -14.05 8.10 -10.91
C PHE A 351 -13.98 7.48 -12.30
N VAL A 352 -12.94 7.87 -13.05
CA VAL A 352 -12.80 7.53 -14.47
C VAL A 352 -11.88 6.34 -14.61
N ARG A 353 -12.45 5.22 -15.06
CA ARG A 353 -11.73 3.99 -15.32
C ARG A 353 -10.65 4.17 -16.39
N SER A 354 -9.42 3.76 -16.09
CA SER A 354 -8.39 3.48 -17.10
C SER A 354 -8.23 1.96 -17.29
N GLN A 355 -8.09 1.21 -16.19
CA GLN A 355 -7.97 -0.24 -16.12
C GLN A 355 -8.58 -0.76 -14.82
N GLY A 356 -9.25 -1.93 -14.84
CA GLY A 356 -9.97 -2.43 -13.67
C GLY A 356 -11.16 -1.54 -13.28
N ALA A 357 -11.88 -1.87 -12.21
CA ALA A 357 -12.99 -1.03 -11.74
C ALA A 357 -12.49 -0.04 -10.69
N PRO A 358 -12.69 1.29 -10.83
CA PRO A 358 -12.40 2.24 -9.77
C PRO A 358 -13.04 1.83 -8.44
N LEU A 359 -12.48 2.23 -7.31
CA LEU A 359 -13.10 2.06 -6.00
C LEU A 359 -12.83 3.25 -5.08
N ILE A 360 -13.69 3.42 -4.08
CA ILE A 360 -13.46 4.31 -2.95
C ILE A 360 -14.16 3.75 -1.70
N ASN A 361 -13.50 3.88 -0.54
CA ASN A 361 -14.02 3.39 0.74
C ASN A 361 -14.69 4.48 1.56
N ALA A 362 -14.12 5.69 1.58
CA ALA A 362 -14.71 6.81 2.30
C ALA A 362 -14.36 8.16 1.66
N ILE A 363 -15.22 9.16 1.91
CA ILE A 363 -15.00 10.56 1.51
C ILE A 363 -15.22 11.43 2.73
N GLU A 364 -14.25 12.28 3.08
CA GLU A 364 -14.41 13.37 4.04
C GLU A 364 -14.18 14.71 3.35
N ILE A 365 -15.08 15.66 3.60
CA ILE A 365 -15.02 17.04 3.13
C ILE A 365 -15.26 17.92 4.34
N VAL A 366 -14.31 18.77 4.70
CA VAL A 366 -14.38 19.67 5.86
C VAL A 366 -14.09 21.11 5.43
N PRO A 367 -14.51 22.13 6.19
CA PRO A 367 -14.18 23.52 5.85
C PRO A 367 -12.67 23.69 5.69
N GLY A 368 -12.22 24.30 4.60
CA GLY A 368 -10.82 24.49 4.28
C GLY A 368 -10.25 25.77 4.89
N ILE A 369 -8.93 25.88 4.88
CA ILE A 369 -8.20 27.11 5.18
C ILE A 369 -7.61 27.60 3.85
N PRO A 370 -7.83 28.86 3.43
CA PRO A 370 -7.30 29.36 2.15
C PRO A 370 -5.80 29.11 1.98
N GLY A 371 -5.42 28.34 0.96
CA GLY A 371 -4.04 28.03 0.62
C GLY A 371 -3.33 27.06 1.57
N CYS A 372 -3.97 26.62 2.65
CA CYS A 372 -3.36 25.84 3.71
C CYS A 372 -4.12 24.53 3.96
N MET A 373 -3.38 23.43 4.11
CA MET A 373 -3.93 22.22 4.71
C MET A 373 -4.07 22.42 6.23
N ARG A 374 -5.13 21.84 6.80
CA ARG A 374 -5.29 21.71 8.26
C ARG A 374 -4.10 20.93 8.85
N PRO A 375 -3.59 21.33 10.03
CA PRO A 375 -2.50 20.59 10.65
C PRO A 375 -2.89 19.15 10.99
N VAL A 376 -1.98 18.21 10.73
CA VAL A 376 -2.07 16.83 11.21
C VAL A 376 -1.37 16.76 12.56
N ARG A 377 -2.06 16.29 13.59
CA ARG A 377 -1.52 16.16 14.95
C ARG A 377 -1.84 14.79 15.49
N ILE A 378 -0.84 13.95 15.67
CA ILE A 378 -0.99 12.54 16.03
C ILE A 378 -0.25 12.30 17.34
N VAL A 379 -0.92 11.65 18.29
CA VAL A 379 -0.31 11.12 19.51
C VAL A 379 -0.27 9.60 19.45
N THR A 380 0.72 8.95 20.06
CA THR A 380 0.85 7.48 20.04
C THR A 380 -0.13 6.78 20.99
N GLN A 381 -1.37 7.23 21.02
CA GLN A 381 -2.47 6.78 21.88
C GLN A 381 -3.60 6.19 21.03
N ASP A 382 -4.49 5.40 21.65
CA ASP A 382 -5.62 4.80 20.93
C ASP A 382 -6.82 5.75 20.76
N GLU A 383 -6.86 6.85 21.51
CA GLU A 383 -7.95 7.84 21.46
C GLU A 383 -7.40 9.24 21.21
N ALA A 384 -8.21 10.06 20.54
CA ALA A 384 -7.93 11.48 20.40
C ALA A 384 -8.11 12.21 21.74
N PHE A 385 -7.38 13.30 21.94
CA PHE A 385 -7.65 14.20 23.07
C PHE A 385 -7.41 15.66 22.68
N THR A 386 -7.95 16.57 23.49
CA THR A 386 -7.70 18.01 23.36
C THR A 386 -6.81 18.44 24.51
N ASP A 387 -5.69 19.09 24.17
CA ASP A 387 -4.72 19.58 25.15
C ASP A 387 -5.23 20.84 25.86
N ARG A 388 -4.47 21.32 26.85
CA ARG A 388 -4.81 22.53 27.61
C ARG A 388 -4.88 23.81 26.77
N ALA A 389 -4.23 23.84 25.60
CA ALA A 389 -4.29 24.96 24.68
C ALA A 389 -5.52 24.89 23.75
N GLY A 390 -6.37 23.86 23.89
CA GLY A 390 -7.54 23.65 23.05
C GLY A 390 -7.19 23.02 21.69
N VAL A 391 -5.97 22.51 21.52
CA VAL A 391 -5.53 21.84 20.30
C VAL A 391 -5.90 20.36 20.38
N THR A 392 -6.61 19.87 19.37
CA THR A 392 -6.98 18.46 19.27
C THR A 392 -5.86 17.65 18.62
N TRP A 393 -5.47 16.56 19.28
CA TRP A 393 -4.54 15.54 18.81
C TRP A 393 -5.33 14.27 18.47
N SER A 394 -5.17 13.75 17.26
CA SER A 394 -5.78 12.50 16.83
C SER A 394 -5.07 11.30 17.47
N ALA A 395 -5.80 10.21 17.62
CA ALA A 395 -5.24 8.90 17.90
C ALA A 395 -4.14 8.53 16.89
N ASP A 396 -3.28 7.58 17.29
CA ASP A 396 -2.16 7.11 16.50
C ASP A 396 -2.64 6.57 15.16
N ASN A 397 -2.12 7.07 14.04
CA ASN A 397 -2.58 6.67 12.72
C ASN A 397 -1.44 6.74 11.69
N TYR A 398 -1.65 6.16 10.51
CA TYR A 398 -0.69 6.16 9.39
C TYR A 398 0.64 5.43 9.63
N PHE A 399 0.78 4.72 10.74
CA PHE A 399 2.00 3.99 11.07
C PHE A 399 2.02 2.58 10.47
N LEU A 400 3.23 2.07 10.24
CA LEU A 400 3.49 0.65 10.02
C LEU A 400 4.55 0.18 11.01
N ASN A 401 4.30 -0.99 11.62
CA ASN A 401 5.17 -1.62 12.61
C ASN A 401 5.38 -0.80 13.90
N GLY A 402 6.30 -1.27 14.73
CA GLY A 402 6.50 -0.75 16.09
C GLY A 402 5.40 -1.18 17.06
N ARG A 403 5.62 -0.90 18.33
CA ARG A 403 4.67 -1.16 19.42
C ARG A 403 4.36 0.13 20.14
N ALA A 404 3.09 0.38 20.41
CA ALA A 404 2.67 1.44 21.32
C ALA A 404 2.70 0.89 22.75
N ILE A 405 3.17 1.70 23.70
CA ILE A 405 3.19 1.36 25.12
C ILE A 405 2.85 2.58 25.95
N VAL A 406 2.06 2.37 26.99
CA VAL A 406 1.80 3.37 28.03
C VAL A 406 3.01 3.38 28.96
N ARG A 407 3.59 4.56 29.17
CA ARG A 407 4.64 4.80 30.14
C ARG A 407 4.05 5.70 31.20
N SER A 408 3.50 5.11 32.26
CA SER A 408 2.82 5.81 33.39
C SER A 408 3.73 6.74 34.20
N ASN A 409 4.91 7.08 33.68
CA ASN A 409 5.85 8.01 34.25
C ASN A 409 5.84 9.28 33.40
N PRO A 410 5.18 10.35 33.85
CA PRO A 410 5.02 11.56 33.05
C PRO A 410 6.37 12.20 32.73
N ALA A 411 6.46 12.82 31.56
CA ALA A 411 7.54 13.73 31.25
C ALA A 411 7.46 14.97 32.18
N ASN A 412 8.61 15.42 32.64
CA ASN A 412 8.85 16.66 33.37
C ASN A 412 8.96 17.81 32.36
N GLY A 413 8.35 18.95 32.68
CA GLY A 413 8.44 20.16 31.86
C GLY A 413 7.24 20.47 30.94
N PRO A 414 6.58 19.52 30.24
CA PRO A 414 5.57 19.88 29.26
C PRO A 414 4.35 20.51 29.94
N GLU A 415 3.78 21.52 29.30
CA GLU A 415 2.50 22.12 29.72
C GLU A 415 1.37 21.09 29.69
N ASP A 416 1.42 20.17 28.72
CA ASP A 416 0.53 19.01 28.62
C ASP A 416 1.31 17.68 28.64
N PRO A 417 1.44 17.03 29.81
CA PRO A 417 2.18 15.78 29.93
C PRO A 417 1.53 14.61 29.17
N ARG A 418 0.23 14.71 28.85
CA ARG A 418 -0.49 13.61 28.17
C ARG A 418 0.07 13.31 26.80
N ILE A 419 0.67 14.29 26.12
CA ILE A 419 1.37 14.08 24.84
C ILE A 419 2.45 12.98 24.97
N TYR A 420 3.03 12.83 26.16
CA TYR A 420 4.18 11.96 26.44
C TYR A 420 3.83 10.72 27.28
N ASP A 421 2.55 10.49 27.60
CA ASP A 421 2.12 9.31 28.37
C ASP A 421 2.33 8.00 27.61
N HIS A 422 2.42 8.08 26.27
CA HIS A 422 2.65 6.94 25.40
C HIS A 422 3.89 7.15 24.53
N GLU A 423 4.51 6.04 24.14
CA GLU A 423 5.49 6.03 23.07
C GLU A 423 5.18 4.90 22.08
N ARG A 424 5.39 5.17 20.79
CA ARG A 424 5.63 4.12 19.79
C ARG A 424 7.12 3.85 19.75
N TYR A 425 7.52 2.60 19.92
CA TYR A 425 8.91 2.19 19.84
C TYR A 425 9.11 0.98 18.92
N GLY A 426 10.30 0.85 18.35
CA GLY A 426 10.69 -0.27 17.49
C GLY A 426 11.46 0.18 16.26
N ASN A 427 11.34 -0.59 15.19
CA ASN A 427 11.52 -0.11 13.82
C ASN A 427 10.12 0.12 13.25
N PHE A 428 9.83 1.34 12.86
CA PHE A 428 8.50 1.72 12.38
C PHE A 428 8.59 2.91 11.42
N SER A 429 7.50 3.12 10.69
CA SER A 429 7.36 4.25 9.77
C SER A 429 5.98 4.87 9.89
N TYR A 430 5.86 6.11 9.42
CA TYR A 430 4.58 6.77 9.18
C TYR A 430 4.52 7.23 7.72
N ALA A 431 3.33 7.16 7.12
CA ALA A 431 3.07 7.76 5.83
C ALA A 431 1.94 8.76 5.97
N ILE A 432 2.30 9.98 6.39
CA ILE A 432 1.34 11.02 6.75
C ILE A 432 0.84 11.67 5.46
N PRO A 433 -0.46 11.56 5.14
CA PRO A 433 -1.00 12.13 3.93
C PRO A 433 -1.05 13.66 4.04
N VAL A 434 -0.59 14.35 3.00
CA VAL A 434 -0.60 15.80 2.93
C VAL A 434 -0.95 16.26 1.51
N ALA A 435 -1.54 17.46 1.38
CA ALA A 435 -1.73 18.08 0.09
C ALA A 435 -0.37 18.54 -0.51
N ASP A 436 -0.37 19.04 -1.75
CA ASP A 436 0.82 19.70 -2.28
C ASP A 436 1.12 20.97 -1.47
N GLY A 437 2.41 21.21 -1.18
CA GLY A 437 2.84 22.29 -0.33
C GLY A 437 4.19 22.06 0.33
N ARG A 438 4.50 22.96 1.28
CA ARG A 438 5.67 22.87 2.16
C ARG A 438 5.17 22.72 3.59
N TYR A 439 5.89 21.94 4.37
CA TYR A 439 5.42 21.53 5.68
C TYR A 439 6.49 21.68 6.76
N ARG A 440 6.04 22.14 7.91
CA ARG A 440 6.74 22.06 9.19
C ARG A 440 6.39 20.73 9.82
N LEU A 441 7.40 19.91 10.10
CA LEU A 441 7.28 18.70 10.89
C LEU A 441 7.86 18.95 12.28
N THR A 442 7.06 18.68 13.31
CA THR A 442 7.49 18.75 14.70
C THR A 442 7.37 17.35 15.32
N LEU A 443 8.49 16.83 15.82
CA LEU A 443 8.59 15.52 16.46
C LEU A 443 8.77 15.70 17.96
N HIS A 444 7.87 15.07 18.73
CA HIS A 444 7.87 15.10 20.18
C HIS A 444 8.39 13.78 20.74
N PHE A 445 9.44 13.87 21.56
CA PHE A 445 10.06 12.74 22.22
C PHE A 445 10.16 12.96 23.73
N ALA A 446 10.16 11.88 24.49
CA ALA A 446 10.64 11.86 25.87
C ALA A 446 11.28 10.49 26.15
N GLU A 447 12.48 10.47 26.73
CA GLU A 447 13.10 9.22 27.15
C GLU A 447 12.56 8.78 28.51
N THR A 448 11.58 7.89 28.49
CA THR A 448 10.90 7.39 29.69
C THR A 448 11.37 6.01 30.13
N PHE A 449 12.24 5.34 29.35
CA PHE A 449 12.69 3.97 29.64
C PHE A 449 14.16 3.92 30.09
N TRP A 450 15.07 4.61 29.40
CA TRP A 450 16.49 4.67 29.73
C TRP A 450 16.82 5.89 30.60
N GLY A 451 17.93 5.83 31.33
CA GLY A 451 18.39 6.86 32.28
C GLY A 451 18.41 6.35 33.72
N GLY A 452 19.29 6.91 34.56
CA GLY A 452 19.56 6.39 35.91
C GLY A 452 18.36 6.29 36.85
N SER A 453 17.29 7.08 36.63
CA SER A 453 16.04 7.02 37.39
C SER A 453 14.92 6.21 36.72
N ASN A 454 15.16 5.67 35.52
CA ASN A 454 14.14 5.00 34.71
C ASN A 454 14.31 3.47 34.74
N PRO A 455 13.26 2.68 34.41
CA PRO A 455 13.28 1.22 34.60
C PRO A 455 14.37 0.47 33.84
N GLY A 456 14.79 0.98 32.68
CA GLY A 456 15.87 0.39 31.88
C GLY A 456 17.28 0.72 32.39
N GLY A 457 17.44 1.68 33.31
CA GLY A 457 18.74 2.18 33.74
C GLY A 457 19.55 2.77 32.57
N GLY A 458 20.87 2.69 32.64
CA GLY A 458 21.75 3.18 31.58
C GLY A 458 21.84 4.71 31.49
N GLY A 459 22.18 5.23 30.31
CA GLY A 459 22.46 6.64 30.11
C GLY A 459 22.68 6.97 28.63
N VAL A 460 23.44 8.03 28.38
CA VAL A 460 23.89 8.39 27.02
C VAL A 460 24.42 7.16 26.28
N GLY A 461 23.94 6.96 25.06
CA GLY A 461 24.26 5.83 24.19
C GLY A 461 23.32 4.64 24.34
N SER A 462 22.47 4.59 25.37
CA SER A 462 21.55 3.47 25.59
C SER A 462 20.50 3.35 24.47
N ARG A 463 20.01 4.46 23.91
CA ARG A 463 19.11 4.46 22.77
C ARG A 463 19.63 5.44 21.71
N VAL A 464 20.00 4.89 20.56
CA VAL A 464 20.53 5.66 19.42
C VAL A 464 19.79 5.24 18.17
N PHE A 465 19.23 6.19 17.43
CA PHE A 465 18.49 5.89 16.20
C PHE A 465 18.58 7.02 15.18
N ASN A 466 18.15 6.74 13.96
CA ASN A 466 18.02 7.73 12.91
C ASN A 466 16.55 8.00 12.62
N VAL A 467 16.24 9.22 12.21
CA VAL A 467 14.93 9.61 11.68
C VAL A 467 15.10 10.15 10.27
N TYR A 468 14.32 9.63 9.34
CA TYR A 468 14.29 10.05 7.95
C TYR A 468 12.92 10.59 7.57
N CYS A 469 12.87 11.53 6.65
CA CYS A 469 11.67 11.94 5.92
C CYS A 469 11.95 11.85 4.42
N ASN A 470 11.14 11.12 3.67
CA ASN A 470 11.31 10.91 2.22
C ASN A 470 12.74 10.50 1.87
N HIS A 471 13.28 9.56 2.66
CA HIS A 471 14.66 9.03 2.58
C HIS A 471 15.79 10.02 2.90
N VAL A 472 15.48 11.28 3.22
CA VAL A 472 16.46 12.26 3.69
C VAL A 472 16.55 12.19 5.21
N ALA A 473 17.76 12.11 5.75
CA ALA A 473 17.96 12.05 7.19
C ALA A 473 17.63 13.41 7.84
N LEU A 474 16.66 13.42 8.75
CA LEU A 474 16.35 14.57 9.61
C LEU A 474 17.19 14.54 10.88
N LEU A 475 17.35 13.37 11.49
CA LEU A 475 18.16 13.15 12.67
C LEU A 475 19.10 11.96 12.45
N ARG A 476 20.38 12.14 12.76
CA ARG A 476 21.42 11.10 12.64
C ARG A 476 22.03 10.79 14.00
N ASN A 477 22.20 9.51 14.31
CA ASN A 477 22.74 9.03 15.60
C ASN A 477 22.07 9.71 16.80
N PHE A 478 20.75 9.92 16.69
CA PHE A 478 19.98 10.66 17.66
C PHE A 478 19.87 9.88 18.96
N ASP A 479 20.28 10.54 20.04
CA ASP A 479 20.33 10.02 21.39
C ASP A 479 19.64 11.03 22.30
N MET A 480 18.44 10.66 22.75
CA MET A 480 17.61 11.55 23.58
C MET A 480 18.31 11.95 24.88
N LEU A 481 19.14 11.09 25.45
CA LEU A 481 19.84 11.38 26.71
C LEU A 481 21.08 12.26 26.54
N LYS A 482 21.55 12.49 25.32
CA LYS A 482 22.51 13.57 25.02
C LYS A 482 21.85 14.93 24.92
N GLU A 483 20.57 14.94 24.56
CA GLU A 483 19.81 16.15 24.28
C GLU A 483 19.16 16.70 25.54
N ASN A 484 18.63 15.81 26.39
CA ASN A 484 17.99 16.22 27.63
C ASN A 484 18.06 15.15 28.72
N SER A 485 17.73 15.55 29.95
CA SER A 485 17.61 14.63 31.08
C SER A 485 16.48 13.62 30.88
N PRO A 486 16.57 12.41 31.48
CA PRO A 486 15.50 11.43 31.41
C PRO A 486 14.13 12.00 31.81
N ARG A 487 13.08 11.54 31.14
CA ARG A 487 11.69 12.01 31.31
C ARG A 487 11.58 13.52 31.13
N THR A 488 12.31 14.12 30.22
CA THR A 488 12.12 15.54 29.86
C THR A 488 11.74 15.61 28.40
N GLU A 489 10.86 16.55 28.06
CA GLU A 489 10.45 16.73 26.67
C GLU A 489 11.64 17.11 25.77
N ILE A 490 11.62 16.57 24.56
CA ILE A 490 12.52 16.94 23.47
C ILE A 490 11.65 17.17 22.25
N VAL A 491 11.70 18.38 21.71
CA VAL A 491 10.96 18.78 20.51
C VAL A 491 11.97 19.08 19.41
N LYS A 492 11.81 18.42 18.25
CA LYS A 492 12.63 18.67 17.06
C LYS A 492 11.74 19.13 15.92
N THR A 493 12.02 20.32 15.38
CA THR A 493 11.25 20.94 14.31
C THR A 493 12.08 21.02 13.03
N PHE A 494 11.45 20.64 11.92
CA PHE A 494 12.01 20.67 10.57
C PHE A 494 11.05 21.45 9.68
N HIS A 495 11.59 22.27 8.79
CA HIS A 495 10.81 23.15 7.92
C HIS A 495 11.03 22.76 6.46
N ASN A 496 10.18 23.29 5.59
CA ASN A 496 10.33 23.19 4.14
C ASN A 496 10.34 21.73 3.62
N LEU A 497 9.65 20.82 4.32
CA LEU A 497 9.48 19.45 3.86
C LEU A 497 8.42 19.41 2.77
N ARG A 498 8.64 18.60 1.75
CA ARG A 498 7.69 18.40 0.65
C ARG A 498 7.19 16.96 0.64
N PRO A 499 5.92 16.71 0.27
CA PRO A 499 5.45 15.36 0.02
C PRO A 499 6.26 14.66 -1.08
N ASN A 500 6.21 13.34 -1.09
CA ASN A 500 6.61 12.53 -2.24
C ASN A 500 5.57 12.64 -3.39
N GLU A 501 5.80 11.91 -4.50
CA GLU A 501 4.89 11.88 -5.66
C GLU A 501 3.49 11.39 -5.28
N GLU A 502 3.41 10.60 -4.20
CA GLU A 502 2.18 10.05 -3.63
C GLU A 502 1.44 10.99 -2.66
N GLY A 503 1.92 12.20 -2.42
CA GLY A 503 1.26 13.14 -1.50
C GLY A 503 1.42 12.78 -0.02
N LYS A 504 2.58 12.26 0.37
CA LYS A 504 2.87 11.77 1.73
C LYS A 504 4.21 12.30 2.24
N LEU A 505 4.28 12.56 3.55
CA LEU A 505 5.55 12.62 4.28
C LEU A 505 5.86 11.23 4.83
N LEU A 506 6.87 10.56 4.25
CA LEU A 506 7.31 9.23 4.63
C LEU A 506 8.36 9.31 5.74
N LEU A 507 7.92 9.16 6.98
CA LEU A 507 8.80 9.15 8.15
C LEU A 507 9.29 7.73 8.45
N SER A 508 10.58 7.55 8.70
CA SER A 508 11.15 6.25 9.10
C SER A 508 12.04 6.40 10.34
N PHE A 509 11.77 5.58 11.35
CA PHE A 509 12.49 5.54 12.62
C PHE A 509 13.30 4.25 12.67
N VAL A 510 14.61 4.37 12.49
CA VAL A 510 15.51 3.24 12.25
C VAL A 510 16.50 3.13 13.40
N ARG A 511 16.46 2.00 14.11
CA ARG A 511 17.39 1.74 15.22
C ARG A 511 18.85 1.72 14.78
N LEU A 512 19.73 2.20 15.64
CA LEU A 512 21.18 1.92 15.59
C LEU A 512 21.61 1.16 16.84
N ASN A 513 21.22 1.64 18.02
CA ASN A 513 21.36 0.94 19.28
C ASN A 513 20.05 1.01 20.07
N ASN A 514 19.45 -0.14 20.39
CA ASN A 514 18.09 -0.26 20.90
C ASN A 514 17.00 0.41 20.02
N TYR A 515 15.74 0.16 20.33
CA TYR A 515 14.63 0.60 19.50
C TYR A 515 14.48 2.12 19.45
N ALA A 516 14.16 2.64 18.27
CA ALA A 516 13.75 4.04 18.11
C ALA A 516 12.43 4.29 18.84
N SER A 517 12.11 5.55 19.15
CA SER A 517 10.81 5.92 19.73
C SER A 517 10.31 7.29 19.29
N ILE A 518 9.00 7.52 19.45
CA ILE A 518 8.33 8.81 19.28
C ILE A 518 7.10 8.86 20.20
N SER A 519 6.73 10.04 20.70
CA SER A 519 5.52 10.26 21.52
C SER A 519 4.39 10.92 20.72
N ALA A 520 4.72 11.93 19.91
CA ALA A 520 3.75 12.62 19.06
C ALA A 520 4.39 13.25 17.82
N ILE A 521 3.56 13.54 16.82
CA ILE A 521 3.95 14.12 15.54
C ILE A 521 2.96 15.24 15.19
N GLU A 522 3.46 16.43 14.89
CA GLU A 522 2.70 17.51 14.26
C GLU A 522 3.25 17.78 12.86
N VAL A 523 2.35 17.92 11.89
CA VAL A 523 2.63 18.40 10.54
C VAL A 523 1.74 19.60 10.27
N ALA A 524 2.33 20.74 9.97
CA ALA A 524 1.60 21.98 9.67
C ALA A 524 2.04 22.55 8.32
N ASP A 525 1.08 22.97 7.51
CA ASP A 525 1.34 23.64 6.23
C ASP A 525 2.06 24.97 6.47
N GLU A 526 3.18 25.16 5.80
CA GLU A 526 3.96 26.39 5.76
C GLU A 526 3.67 27.07 4.43
N ALA A 527 2.42 27.50 4.24
CA ALA A 527 2.05 28.25 3.05
C ALA A 527 3.16 29.26 2.74
N ASP A 528 3.63 29.27 1.49
CA ASP A 528 4.64 30.20 1.02
C ASP A 528 4.10 31.60 1.34
N LYS A 529 4.55 32.19 2.45
CA LYS A 529 4.40 33.63 2.67
C LYS A 529 5.23 34.23 1.56
N GLY A 530 4.57 34.56 0.46
CA GLY A 530 5.20 35.28 -0.63
C GLY A 530 5.98 36.44 -0.05
N GLU A 531 7.15 36.69 -0.60
CA GLU A 531 7.87 37.96 -0.50
C GLU A 531 6.90 39.12 -0.76
N SER A 532 6.23 39.61 0.27
CA SER A 532 5.47 40.85 0.28
C SER A 532 5.41 41.32 1.73
N ASP A 533 6.47 42.03 2.14
CA ASP A 533 6.44 43.14 3.12
C ASP A 533 7.87 43.52 3.57
N THR A 534 8.75 43.85 2.62
CA THR A 534 9.95 44.66 2.89
C THR A 534 10.03 45.82 1.89
N SER A 535 8.98 46.62 1.84
CA SER A 535 9.06 47.97 1.28
C SER A 535 7.97 48.86 1.86
N ASP A 536 8.15 49.29 3.11
CA ASP A 536 7.76 50.65 3.54
C ASP A 536 8.16 50.89 4.99
N SER A 537 9.35 51.48 5.17
CA SER A 537 9.65 52.36 6.30
C SER A 537 10.94 53.12 6.00
N ASP A 538 10.84 54.05 5.05
CA ASP A 538 11.75 55.19 4.96
C ASP A 538 10.90 56.44 4.65
N LYS A 539 10.26 56.97 5.69
CA LYS A 539 9.90 58.39 5.86
C LYS A 539 9.79 58.76 7.33
#